data_AF-A0A7R7E6T3-F1
#
_entry.id   AF-A0A7R7E6T3-F1
#
_cell.length_a   1.000
_cell.length_b   1.000
_cell.length_c   1.000
_cell.angle_alpha   90.00
_cell.angle_beta   90.00
_cell.angle_gamma   90.00
#
_symmetry.space_group_name_H-M   'P 1'
#
loop_
_entity.id
_entity.type
_entity.pdbx_description
1 polymer ?
#
loop_
_entity_poly.entity_id
_entity_poly.type
_entity_poly.pdbx_seq_one_letter_code
_entity_poly.pdbx_strand_id
1 'polypeptide(L)' 'MSERLAIFGRPEGICPRKLFRLPLPMQAEGVRLLFEMGQSMAQVKARLGLSGQQVRGLLSAEGKFTRGGEGIGQNE' A
#
# COMPACT_ATOMS: atom_id res chain seq x y z
N MET A 1 7.33 -20.10 -14.19
CA MET A 1 7.59 -19.01 -13.22
C MET A 1 6.24 -18.46 -12.74
N SER A 2 5.47 -19.28 -12.04
CA SER A 2 4.16 -18.89 -11.49
C SER A 2 4.17 -19.11 -9.99
N GLU A 3 3.43 -18.27 -9.27
CA GLU A 3 3.00 -18.46 -7.87
C GLU A 3 3.92 -17.98 -6.73
N ARG A 4 4.51 -16.77 -6.86
CA ARG A 4 4.43 -15.85 -5.71
C ARG A 4 3.05 -15.19 -5.75
N LEU A 5 2.02 -16.00 -5.47
CA LEU A 5 0.64 -15.55 -5.37
C LEU A 5 0.60 -14.46 -4.32
N ALA A 6 0.35 -13.25 -4.81
CA ALA A 6 0.23 -12.05 -4.04
C ALA A 6 -0.67 -12.33 -2.83
N ILE A 7 -0.12 -12.21 -1.63
CA ILE A 7 -0.85 -12.12 -0.35
C ILE A 7 -1.71 -10.82 -0.31
N PHE A 8 -1.77 -10.12 -1.43
CA PHE A 8 -2.36 -8.83 -1.62
C PHE A 8 -3.61 -8.98 -2.48
N GLY A 9 -4.72 -8.43 -2.01
CA GLY A 9 -5.89 -8.22 -2.85
C GLY A 9 -5.53 -7.43 -4.11
N ARG A 10 -6.39 -7.50 -5.14
CA ARG A 10 -6.19 -6.77 -6.38
C ARG A 10 -6.24 -5.25 -6.14
N PRO A 11 -5.36 -4.44 -6.76
CA PRO A 11 -5.42 -2.97 -6.69
C PRO A 11 -6.82 -2.42 -6.99
N GLU A 12 -7.55 -3.06 -7.90
CA GLU A 12 -8.93 -2.78 -8.31
C GLU A 12 -9.92 -2.76 -7.15
N GLY A 13 -9.69 -3.56 -6.12
CA GLY A 13 -10.57 -3.65 -4.95
C GLY A 13 -10.35 -2.57 -3.89
N ILE A 14 -9.36 -1.69 -4.04
CA ILE A 14 -9.07 -0.67 -3.05
C ILE A 14 -10.20 0.37 -3.01
N CYS A 15 -10.74 0.61 -1.82
CA CYS A 15 -11.69 1.68 -1.54
C CYS A 15 -10.96 2.85 -0.86
N PRO A 16 -10.71 3.97 -1.56
CA PRO A 16 -9.97 5.10 -1.00
C PRO A 16 -10.62 5.67 0.28
N ARG A 17 -11.96 5.74 0.31
CA ARG A 17 -12.70 6.20 1.50
C ARG A 17 -12.43 5.36 2.74
N LYS A 18 -12.23 4.05 2.58
CA LYS A 18 -11.90 3.16 3.70
C LYS A 18 -10.42 3.30 4.06
N LEU A 19 -9.54 3.38 3.08
CA LEU A 19 -8.10 3.55 3.29
C LEU A 19 -7.80 4.79 4.13
N PHE A 20 -8.37 5.94 3.77
CA PHE A 20 -8.09 7.21 4.45
C PHE A 20 -8.80 7.37 5.82
N ARG A 21 -9.52 6.35 6.29
CA ARG A 21 -10.00 6.28 7.68
C ARG A 21 -9.02 5.56 8.60
N LEU A 22 -8.00 4.91 8.05
CA LEU A 22 -6.98 4.21 8.82
C LEU A 22 -5.94 5.19 9.39
N PRO A 23 -5.18 4.80 10.42
CA PRO A 23 -4.01 5.56 10.88
C PRO A 23 -3.01 5.82 9.75
N LEU A 24 -2.29 6.95 9.83
CA LEU A 24 -1.36 7.40 8.78
C LEU A 24 -0.33 6.33 8.35
N PRO A 25 0.29 5.55 9.25
CA PRO A 25 1.20 4.47 8.85
C PRO A 25 0.55 3.40 7.95
N MET A 26 -0.73 3.06 8.20
CA MET A 26 -1.47 2.10 7.39
C MET A 26 -1.87 2.69 6.04
N GLN A 27 -2.16 3.99 5.98
CA GLN A 27 -2.40 4.68 4.71
C GLN A 27 -1.15 4.68 3.84
N ALA A 28 -0.01 5.05 4.42
CA ALA A 28 1.31 5.06 3.77
C ALA A 28 1.68 3.67 3.24
N GLU A 29 1.49 2.63 4.07
CA GLU A 29 1.69 1.25 3.62
C GLU A 29 0.76 0.91 2.46
N GLY A 30 -0.55 1.19 2.55
CA GLY A 30 -1.49 0.93 1.45
C GLY A 30 -1.06 1.58 0.12
N VAL A 31 -0.47 2.78 0.17
CA VAL A 31 0.12 3.44 -1.00
C VAL A 31 1.38 2.71 -1.48
N ARG A 32 2.32 2.37 -0.58
CA ARG A 32 3.55 1.63 -0.91
C ARG A 32 3.25 0.32 -1.63
N LEU A 33 2.24 -0.42 -1.15
CA LEU A 33 1.85 -1.70 -1.72
C LEU A 33 1.32 -1.61 -3.14
N LEU A 34 0.65 -0.52 -3.49
CA LEU A 34 0.25 -0.29 -4.88
C LEU A 34 1.46 -0.17 -5.81
N PHE A 35 2.52 0.50 -5.37
CA PHE A 35 3.77 0.57 -6.12
C PHE A 35 4.48 -0.78 -6.18
N GLU A 36 4.50 -1.55 -5.08
CA GLU A 36 5.06 -2.91 -5.07
C GLU A 36 4.31 -3.87 -6.00
N MET A 37 3.00 -3.65 -6.19
CA MET A 37 2.19 -4.34 -7.20
C MET A 37 2.38 -3.81 -8.64
N GLY A 38 3.37 -2.93 -8.86
CA GLY A 38 3.73 -2.43 -10.18
C GLY A 38 2.86 -1.27 -10.71
N GLN A 39 2.03 -0.65 -9.87
CA GLN A 39 1.25 0.53 -10.30
C GLN A 39 2.17 1.75 -10.44
N SER A 40 2.02 2.48 -11.53
CA SER A 40 2.67 3.77 -11.75
C SER A 40 2.07 4.86 -10.86
N MET A 41 2.81 5.96 -10.65
CA MET A 41 2.33 7.15 -9.94
C MET A 41 0.99 7.67 -10.50
N ALA A 42 0.81 7.64 -11.83
CA ALA A 42 -0.44 8.08 -12.47
C ALA A 42 -1.61 7.17 -12.10
N GLN A 43 -1.41 5.85 -12.12
CA GLN A 43 -2.43 4.87 -11.72
C GLN A 43 -2.78 4.99 -10.23
N VAL A 44 -1.79 5.16 -9.35
CA VAL A 44 -2.02 5.35 -7.91
C VAL A 44 -2.82 6.63 -7.65
N LYS A 45 -2.44 7.74 -8.26
CA LYS A 45 -3.18 9.02 -8.14
C LYS A 45 -4.63 8.87 -8.60
N ALA A 46 -4.85 8.29 -9.78
CA ALA A 46 -6.19 8.11 -10.33
C ALA A 46 -7.06 7.21 -9.43
N ARG A 47 -6.47 6.14 -8.90
CA ARG A 47 -7.17 5.18 -8.03
C ARG A 47 -7.54 5.79 -6.68
N LEU A 48 -6.64 6.58 -6.10
CA LEU A 48 -6.82 7.14 -4.75
C LEU A 48 -7.47 8.52 -4.73
N GLY A 49 -7.60 9.18 -5.89
CA GLY A 49 -8.08 10.57 -5.97
C GLY A 49 -7.11 11.57 -5.33
N LEU A 50 -5.81 11.29 -5.37
CA LEU A 50 -4.77 12.11 -4.74
C LEU A 50 -3.93 12.88 -5.77
N SER A 51 -3.41 14.03 -5.33
CA SER A 51 -2.35 14.73 -6.04
C SER A 51 -1.02 13.99 -5.91
N GLY A 52 -0.08 14.26 -6.82
CA GLY A 52 1.26 13.66 -6.74
C GLY A 52 2.03 14.09 -5.49
N GLN A 53 1.76 15.30 -4.97
CA GLN A 53 2.36 15.78 -3.72
C GLN A 53 1.81 15.01 -2.52
N GLN A 54 0.50 14.73 -2.48
CA GLN A 54 -0.10 13.95 -1.39
C GLN A 54 0.42 12.51 -1.38
N VAL A 55 0.58 11.88 -2.55
CA VAL A 55 1.18 10.53 -2.65
C VAL A 55 2.62 10.55 -2.15
N ARG A 56 3.43 11.54 -2.54
CA ARG A 56 4.80 11.69 -2.03
C ARG A 56 4.84 11.91 -0.52
N GLY A 57 3.95 12.73 0.02
CA GLY A 57 3.85 12.95 1.46
C GLY A 57 3.55 11.67 2.24
N LEU A 58 2.67 10.82 1.71
CA LEU A 58 2.39 9.50 2.30
C LEU A 58 3.61 8.56 2.23
N LEU A 59 4.33 8.55 1.12
CA LEU A 59 5.55 7.74 0.96
C LEU A 59 6.72 8.23 1.84
N SER A 60 6.71 9.50 2.23
CA SER A 60 7.69 10.09 3.13
C SER A 60 7.28 10.02 4.62
N ALA A 61 6.12 9.44 4.95
CA ALA A 61 5.64 9.39 6.32
C ALA A 61 6.53 8.46 7.17
N GLU A 62 7.14 9.00 8.23
CA GLU A 62 7.89 8.23 9.20
C GLU A 62 6.93 7.53 10.17
N GLY A 63 6.67 6.26 9.91
CA GLY A 63 5.83 5.41 10.72
C GLY A 63 5.82 4.01 10.14
N LYS A 64 6.53 3.08 10.77
CA LYS A 64 6.57 1.69 10.30
C LYS A 64 5.26 1.03 10.70
N PHE A 65 4.38 0.81 9.73
CA PHE A 65 3.34 -0.19 9.89
C PHE A 65 3.97 -1.56 9.62
N THR A 66 4.01 -2.42 10.64
CA THR A 66 4.38 -3.83 10.47
C THR A 66 3.12 -4.62 10.17
N ARG A 67 3.12 -5.37 9.07
CA ARG A 67 1.97 -6.20 8.75
C ARG A 67 1.90 -7.41 9.67
N GLY A 68 0.70 -7.74 10.16
CA GLY A 68 0.47 -9.04 10.80
C GLY A 68 0.81 -10.17 9.83
N GLY A 69 1.89 -10.90 10.13
CA GLY A 69 2.44 -11.97 9.27
C GLY A 69 3.90 -11.76 8.86
N GLU A 70 4.41 -10.53 8.84
CA GLU A 70 5.85 -10.24 8.71
C GLU A 70 6.54 -10.56 10.05
N GLY A 71 6.74 -11.85 10.30
CA GLY A 71 7.30 -12.38 11.56
C GLY A 71 6.96 -13.83 11.83
N ILE A 72 5.95 -14.39 11.15
CA ILE A 72 5.66 -15.83 11.16
C ILE A 72 6.53 -16.47 10.07
N GLY A 73 7.76 -16.86 10.42
CA GLY A 73 8.69 -17.53 9.50
C GLY A 73 10.17 -17.11 9.60
N GLN A 74 10.56 -16.29 10.60
CA GLN A 74 11.98 -15.97 10.84
C GLN A 74 12.63 -16.79 11.96
N ASN A 75 11.90 -17.71 12.58
CA ASN A 75 12.44 -18.71 13.50
C ASN A 75 11.77 -20.05 13.19
N GLU A 76 12.40 -20.85 12.34
CA GLU A 76 12.46 -22.32 12.41
C GLU A 76 13.64 -22.80 11.56
#